data_AF-A0A7S1DNL8-F1
#
_entry.id   AF-A0A7S1DNL8-F1
#
_cell.length_a   1.000
_cell.length_b   1.000
_cell.length_c   1.000
_cell.angle_alpha   90.00
_cell.angle_beta   90.00
_cell.angle_gamma   90.00
#
_symmetry.space_group_name_H-M   'P 1'
#
loop_
_entity.id
_entity.type
_entity.pdbx_description
1 polymer ?
#
loop_
_entity_poly.entity_id
_entity_poly.type
_entity_poly.pdbx_seq_one_letter_code
_entity_poly.pdbx_strand_id
1 'polypeptide(L)'
;CKEDLRKTRDEVYATEKEDEETVACTPPPSACPMGGKWAERVLKFAVQSGGQLLSLVCSRYKIRFDGSVKSIPKGFHEQVAHSLLYNPALPKQPDGVSTCLRDVPGVSCFSLCFVEENDNVVRSVRVSARLGGEEAPFEAHVKACSNCGSCFSGRFQEAVSSHVGSGGWKDISARITAGGHSWSAIEGWRLCVPCFVNWTSKGVLDNAKRPSIAEATRLAPGHFSRSPPSPPNLHHK
;
A
#
# COMPACT_ATOMS: atom_id res chain seq x y z
N CYS A 1 46.59 50.52 -34.04
CA CYS A 1 45.57 49.75 -34.77
C CYS A 1 44.49 49.28 -33.79
N LYS A 2 43.31 49.92 -33.85
CA LYS A 2 41.97 49.47 -33.40
C LYS A 2 41.86 49.06 -31.92
N GLU A 3 41.28 49.83 -30.99
CA GLU A 3 39.99 50.54 -31.00
C GLU A 3 38.77 49.63 -31.25
N ASP A 4 37.71 49.92 -30.48
CA ASP A 4 36.33 49.40 -30.50
C ASP A 4 35.99 48.13 -29.69
N LEU A 5 34.94 48.05 -28.86
CA LEU A 5 33.93 49.01 -28.41
C LEU A 5 33.17 48.37 -27.23
N ARG A 6 33.02 49.09 -26.13
CA ARG A 6 31.97 48.87 -25.11
C ARG A 6 30.60 49.15 -25.73
N LYS A 7 29.58 48.32 -25.42
CA LYS A 7 28.24 48.82 -25.07
C LYS A 7 27.35 47.74 -24.45
N THR A 8 26.86 48.07 -23.26
CA THR A 8 25.78 47.47 -22.49
C THR A 8 24.44 47.63 -23.21
N ARG A 9 23.49 46.73 -22.94
CA ARG A 9 22.06 47.01 -23.05
C ARG A 9 21.26 46.16 -22.06
N ASP A 10 21.02 46.74 -20.89
CA ASP A 10 19.83 46.47 -20.10
C ASP A 10 18.57 46.72 -20.95
N GLU A 11 17.44 46.14 -20.53
CA GLU A 11 16.09 46.34 -21.05
C GLU A 11 15.73 45.57 -22.33
N VAL A 12 15.24 44.33 -22.16
CA VAL A 12 14.19 43.76 -23.00
C VAL A 12 13.39 42.73 -22.18
N TYR A 13 12.17 43.11 -21.81
CA TYR A 13 11.01 42.33 -21.33
C TYR A 13 11.03 41.65 -19.95
N ALA A 14 10.45 42.37 -18.99
CA ALA A 14 9.50 41.81 -18.03
C ALA A 14 8.21 41.39 -18.75
N THR A 15 7.71 40.18 -18.49
CA THR A 15 6.28 39.82 -18.37
C THR A 15 6.12 38.35 -17.99
N GLU A 16 5.46 38.14 -16.83
CA GLU A 16 4.47 37.09 -16.54
C GLU A 16 4.87 35.60 -16.53
N LYS A 17 4.95 35.05 -15.31
CA LYS A 17 4.44 33.73 -14.91
C LYS A 17 4.11 33.83 -13.42
N GLU A 18 2.87 34.18 -13.08
CA GLU A 18 1.80 33.23 -12.72
C GLU A 18 2.14 32.40 -11.48
N ASP A 19 1.66 32.92 -10.35
CA ASP A 19 1.24 32.26 -9.11
C ASP A 19 1.56 30.77 -8.98
N GLU A 20 2.74 30.47 -8.44
CA GLU A 20 3.04 29.18 -7.85
C GLU A 20 2.32 29.10 -6.50
N GLU A 21 1.07 28.60 -6.54
CA GLU A 21 0.28 28.26 -5.37
C GLU A 21 1.04 27.18 -4.57
N THR A 22 1.82 27.63 -3.59
CA THR A 22 2.52 26.75 -2.65
C THR A 22 1.48 25.99 -1.85
N VAL A 23 1.16 24.78 -2.31
CA VAL A 23 0.40 23.79 -1.54
C VAL A 23 1.23 23.51 -0.29
N ALA A 24 0.83 24.12 0.81
CA ALA A 24 1.43 23.90 2.12
C ALA A 24 1.30 22.40 2.44
N CYS A 25 2.42 21.68 2.35
CA CYS A 25 2.56 20.35 2.91
C CYS A 25 2.36 20.44 4.42
N THR A 26 1.14 20.17 4.87
CA THR A 26 0.83 19.98 6.29
C THR A 26 1.81 18.94 6.84
N PRO A 27 2.51 19.22 7.96
CA PRO A 27 3.41 18.24 8.56
C PRO A 27 2.63 16.95 8.88
N PRO A 28 3.25 15.76 8.71
CA PRO A 28 2.58 14.50 8.98
C PRO A 28 2.12 14.48 10.43
N PRO A 29 0.85 14.17 10.73
CA PRO A 29 0.40 14.05 12.10
C PRO A 29 1.26 12.99 12.80
N SER A 30 1.84 13.44 13.91
CA SER A 30 2.64 12.65 14.84
C SER A 30 2.01 11.28 15.12
N ALA A 31 2.82 10.24 14.95
CA ALA A 31 2.64 8.87 15.46
C ALA A 31 1.20 8.47 15.87
N CYS A 32 0.51 7.74 14.99
CA CYS A 32 -0.79 7.11 15.28
C CYS A 32 -0.71 6.21 16.54
N PRO A 33 -1.38 6.54 17.66
CA PRO A 33 -1.40 5.70 18.86
C PRO A 33 -2.59 4.71 18.84
N MET A 34 -2.91 4.14 17.67
CA MET A 34 -4.11 3.32 17.47
C MET A 34 -3.78 1.90 16.95
N GLY A 35 -2.84 1.22 17.61
CA GLY A 35 -2.63 -0.21 17.39
C GLY A 35 -3.92 -1.00 17.68
N GLY A 36 -4.57 -1.51 16.63
CA GLY A 36 -5.68 -2.46 16.71
C GLY A 36 -7.11 -1.92 16.55
N LYS A 37 -7.40 -0.66 16.95
CA LYS A 37 -8.79 -0.14 16.91
C LYS A 37 -9.34 0.08 15.49
N TRP A 38 -8.47 0.41 14.54
CA TRP A 38 -8.90 0.67 13.15
C TRP A 38 -9.48 -0.61 12.51
N ALA A 39 -8.89 -1.78 12.78
CA ALA A 39 -9.31 -3.04 12.18
C ALA A 39 -10.74 -3.40 12.62
N GLU A 40 -11.03 -3.26 13.92
CA GLU A 40 -12.37 -3.49 14.45
C GLU A 40 -13.40 -2.51 13.85
N ARG A 41 -13.02 -1.24 13.68
CA ARG A 41 -13.86 -0.23 13.03
C ARG A 41 -14.19 -0.61 11.58
N VAL A 42 -13.18 -0.99 10.79
CA VAL A 42 -13.37 -1.45 9.40
C VAL A 42 -14.25 -2.69 9.34
N LEU A 43 -14.08 -3.66 10.24
CA LEU A 43 -14.91 -4.87 10.27
C LEU A 43 -16.37 -4.58 10.62
N LYS A 44 -16.61 -3.75 11.64
CA LYS A 44 -17.98 -3.35 12.04
C LYS A 44 -18.70 -2.68 10.88
N PHE A 45 -18.01 -1.76 10.19
CA PHE A 45 -18.55 -1.12 8.99
C PHE A 45 -18.79 -2.13 7.86
N ALA A 46 -17.82 -3.01 7.57
CA ALA A 46 -17.95 -4.00 6.50
C ALA A 46 -19.08 -5.01 6.75
N VAL A 47 -19.39 -5.32 8.01
CA VAL A 47 -20.59 -6.11 8.36
C VAL A 47 -21.87 -5.38 7.97
N GLN A 48 -21.95 -4.06 8.18
CA GLN A 48 -23.15 -3.27 7.93
C GLN A 48 -23.35 -2.97 6.44
N SER A 49 -22.28 -2.63 5.72
CA SER A 49 -22.39 -2.05 4.37
C SER A 49 -21.62 -2.84 3.31
N GLY A 50 -20.70 -3.72 3.70
CA GLY A 50 -19.77 -4.43 2.83
C GLY A 50 -19.90 -5.95 2.87
N GLY A 51 -21.07 -6.48 3.21
CA GLY A 51 -21.27 -7.91 3.50
C GLY A 51 -20.79 -8.84 2.39
N GLN A 52 -20.93 -8.45 1.11
CA GLN A 52 -20.42 -9.22 -0.03
C GLN A 52 -18.89 -9.30 -0.05
N LEU A 53 -18.21 -8.17 0.10
CA LEU A 53 -16.74 -8.13 0.13
C LEU A 53 -16.20 -8.87 1.36
N LEU A 54 -16.82 -8.69 2.52
CA LEU A 54 -16.44 -9.39 3.74
C LEU A 54 -16.62 -10.90 3.60
N SER A 55 -17.76 -11.36 3.06
CA SER A 55 -18.01 -12.77 2.77
C SER A 55 -16.98 -13.36 1.81
N LEU A 56 -16.64 -12.62 0.75
CA LEU A 56 -15.60 -13.01 -0.20
C LEU A 56 -14.23 -13.17 0.47
N VAL A 57 -13.82 -12.19 1.29
CA VAL A 57 -12.56 -12.24 2.05
C VAL A 57 -12.56 -13.42 3.01
N CYS A 58 -13.62 -13.60 3.80
CA CYS A 58 -13.74 -14.71 4.74
C CYS A 58 -13.70 -16.08 4.03
N SER A 59 -14.46 -16.24 2.94
CA SER A 59 -14.48 -17.45 2.12
C SER A 59 -13.10 -17.78 1.55
N ARG A 60 -12.37 -16.77 1.05
CA ARG A 60 -11.01 -16.93 0.52
C ARG A 60 -10.04 -17.53 1.53
N TYR A 61 -10.29 -17.30 2.82
CA TYR A 61 -9.49 -17.77 3.94
C TYR A 61 -10.15 -18.87 4.77
N LYS A 62 -11.25 -19.45 4.28
CA LYS A 62 -12.01 -20.51 4.98
C LYS A 62 -12.45 -20.09 6.39
N ILE A 63 -12.69 -18.80 6.59
CA ILE A 63 -13.25 -18.25 7.83
C ILE A 63 -14.77 -18.34 7.72
N ARG A 64 -15.41 -18.97 8.69
CA ARG A 64 -16.89 -19.00 8.76
C ARG A 64 -17.40 -17.61 9.12
N PHE A 65 -18.19 -17.02 8.23
CA PHE A 65 -18.82 -15.71 8.44
C PHE A 65 -20.34 -15.84 8.35
N ASP A 66 -21.04 -15.43 9.41
CA ASP A 66 -22.50 -15.54 9.52
C ASP A 66 -23.23 -14.19 9.43
N GLY A 67 -22.51 -13.12 9.07
CA GLY A 67 -23.03 -11.76 9.10
C GLY A 67 -22.66 -10.97 10.37
N SER A 68 -21.92 -11.55 11.31
CA SER A 68 -21.47 -10.87 12.53
C SER A 68 -19.95 -10.82 12.66
N VAL A 69 -19.39 -9.70 13.16
CA VAL A 69 -17.96 -9.61 13.51
C VAL A 69 -17.57 -10.69 14.53
N LYS A 70 -18.51 -11.09 15.39
CA LYS A 70 -18.28 -12.11 16.43
C LYS A 70 -18.02 -13.50 15.85
N SER A 71 -18.47 -13.78 14.62
CA SER A 71 -18.20 -15.07 13.97
C SER A 71 -16.78 -15.16 13.42
N ILE A 72 -16.10 -14.02 13.27
CA ILE A 72 -14.69 -13.97 12.87
C ILE A 72 -13.85 -14.13 14.14
N PRO A 73 -12.98 -15.16 14.24
CA PRO A 73 -12.15 -15.33 15.42
C PRO A 73 -11.24 -14.11 15.63
N LYS A 74 -11.07 -13.66 16.88
CA LYS A 74 -10.34 -12.40 17.19
C LYS A 74 -8.94 -12.33 16.56
N GLY A 75 -8.21 -13.45 16.53
CA GLY A 75 -6.87 -13.53 15.91
C GLY A 75 -6.85 -13.28 14.39
N PHE A 76 -8.02 -13.22 13.75
CA PHE A 76 -8.16 -13.00 12.31
C PHE A 76 -8.65 -11.59 11.97
N HIS A 77 -9.03 -10.78 12.96
CA HIS A 77 -9.68 -9.47 12.72
C HIS A 77 -8.79 -8.54 11.89
N GLU A 78 -7.56 -8.34 12.34
CA GLU A 78 -6.60 -7.47 11.66
C GLU A 78 -6.28 -7.96 10.25
N GLN A 79 -6.21 -9.27 10.05
CA GLN A 79 -5.97 -9.82 8.72
C GLN A 79 -7.16 -9.60 7.78
N VAL A 80 -8.37 -9.87 8.24
CA VAL A 80 -9.56 -9.63 7.42
C VAL A 80 -9.62 -8.15 7.06
N ALA A 81 -9.36 -7.27 8.03
CA ALA A 81 -9.27 -5.83 7.81
C ALA A 81 -8.19 -5.46 6.78
N HIS A 82 -6.97 -6.00 6.87
CA HIS A 82 -5.91 -5.81 5.86
C HIS A 82 -6.36 -6.25 4.46
N SER A 83 -7.05 -7.38 4.36
CA SER A 83 -7.53 -7.89 3.07
C SER A 83 -8.63 -7.01 2.49
N LEU A 84 -9.43 -6.36 3.34
CA LEU A 84 -10.42 -5.36 2.92
C LEU A 84 -9.73 -4.09 2.40
N LEU A 85 -8.60 -3.66 3.00
CA LEU A 85 -7.88 -2.47 2.54
C LEU A 85 -7.38 -2.63 1.10
N TYR A 86 -6.57 -3.66 0.85
CA TYR A 86 -6.13 -4.00 -0.51
C TYR A 86 -5.54 -5.41 -0.58
N ASN A 87 -6.17 -6.26 -1.40
CA ASN A 87 -5.72 -7.61 -1.69
C ASN A 87 -5.83 -7.91 -3.20
N PRO A 88 -4.71 -7.95 -3.94
CA PRO A 88 -4.71 -8.14 -5.40
C PRO A 88 -5.11 -9.55 -5.83
N ALA A 89 -5.46 -10.45 -4.90
CA ALA A 89 -6.03 -11.76 -5.21
C ALA A 89 -7.57 -11.80 -5.14
N LEU A 90 -8.22 -10.68 -4.81
CA LEU A 90 -9.67 -10.56 -4.91
C LEU A 90 -10.08 -10.30 -6.38
N PRO A 91 -11.34 -10.62 -6.77
CA PRO A 91 -11.87 -10.34 -8.09
C PRO A 91 -11.62 -8.90 -8.50
N LYS A 92 -11.47 -8.66 -9.81
CA LYS A 92 -11.22 -7.32 -10.35
C LYS A 92 -12.53 -6.59 -10.60
N GLN A 93 -12.53 -5.29 -10.35
CA GLN A 93 -13.55 -4.35 -10.78
C GLN A 93 -13.40 -4.05 -12.29
N PRO A 94 -14.38 -3.35 -12.92
CA PRO A 94 -14.28 -2.95 -14.33
C PRO A 94 -13.05 -2.09 -14.66
N ASP A 95 -12.52 -1.35 -13.69
CA ASP A 95 -11.27 -0.57 -13.82
C ASP A 95 -10.00 -1.45 -13.82
N GLY A 96 -10.13 -2.76 -13.62
CA GLY A 96 -9.02 -3.71 -13.61
C GLY A 96 -8.31 -3.87 -12.27
N VAL A 97 -8.68 -3.09 -11.24
CA VAL A 97 -8.13 -3.20 -9.89
C VAL A 97 -8.96 -4.17 -9.05
N SER A 98 -8.32 -4.90 -8.14
CA SER A 98 -9.03 -5.83 -7.25
C SER A 98 -10.03 -5.11 -6.35
N THR A 99 -11.19 -5.73 -6.14
CA THR A 99 -12.22 -5.24 -5.23
C THR A 99 -11.63 -5.01 -3.84
N CYS A 100 -11.91 -3.84 -3.27
CA CYS A 100 -11.46 -3.50 -1.92
C CYS A 100 -12.45 -2.58 -1.20
N LEU A 101 -12.07 -2.09 -0.02
CA LEU A 101 -12.90 -1.26 0.85
C LEU A 101 -13.47 -0.03 0.13
N ARG A 102 -12.75 0.55 -0.83
CA ARG A 102 -13.21 1.70 -1.61
C ARG A 102 -14.53 1.44 -2.36
N ASP A 103 -14.80 0.19 -2.70
CA ASP A 103 -15.97 -0.20 -3.50
C ASP A 103 -17.20 -0.48 -2.61
N VAL A 104 -17.06 -0.38 -1.29
CA VAL A 104 -18.15 -0.64 -0.35
C VAL A 104 -19.05 0.60 -0.24
N PRO A 105 -20.38 0.46 -0.41
CA PRO A 105 -21.31 1.57 -0.21
C PRO A 105 -21.12 2.27 1.14
N GLY A 106 -21.10 3.61 1.12
CA GLY A 106 -20.86 4.42 2.32
C GLY A 106 -19.38 4.67 2.64
N VAL A 107 -18.45 4.16 1.83
CA VAL A 107 -17.04 4.60 1.86
C VAL A 107 -16.89 5.86 1.01
N SER A 108 -16.23 6.88 1.56
CA SER A 108 -15.91 8.11 0.83
C SER A 108 -14.50 8.61 1.19
N CYS A 109 -13.98 9.53 0.38
CA CYS A 109 -12.61 10.07 0.52
C CYS A 109 -11.54 8.97 0.61
N PHE A 110 -11.74 7.84 -0.08
CA PHE A 110 -10.80 6.73 -0.04
C PHE A 110 -9.49 7.10 -0.75
N SER A 111 -8.39 6.95 -0.02
CA SER A 111 -7.04 7.11 -0.52
C SER A 111 -6.15 5.99 0.01
N LEU A 112 -5.43 5.34 -0.89
CA LEU A 112 -4.39 4.35 -0.60
C LEU A 112 -3.07 4.82 -1.20
N CYS A 113 -2.13 5.14 -0.32
CA CYS A 113 -0.79 5.59 -0.67
C CYS A 113 0.23 4.49 -0.37
N PHE A 114 0.92 4.02 -1.40
CA PHE A 114 2.07 3.14 -1.27
C PHE A 114 3.26 3.94 -0.73
N VAL A 115 3.70 3.60 0.47
CA VAL A 115 4.77 4.33 1.15
C VAL A 115 6.11 3.69 0.80
N GLU A 116 6.92 4.48 0.09
CA GLU A 116 8.28 4.14 -0.29
C GLU A 116 9.25 4.43 0.85
N GLU A 117 10.03 3.41 1.22
CA GLU A 117 11.18 3.51 2.10
C GLU A 117 12.43 3.24 1.24
N ASN A 118 13.59 3.79 1.62
CA ASN A 118 14.94 3.54 1.08
C ASN A 118 15.02 2.92 -0.33
N ASP A 119 15.54 3.67 -1.30
CA ASP A 119 15.73 3.21 -2.68
C ASP A 119 14.41 2.92 -3.44
N ASN A 120 13.36 3.70 -3.17
CA ASN A 120 12.04 3.60 -3.82
C ASN A 120 11.33 2.24 -3.60
N VAL A 121 11.64 1.55 -2.49
CA VAL A 121 11.04 0.26 -2.17
C VAL A 121 9.80 0.47 -1.32
N VAL A 122 8.63 0.08 -1.84
CA VAL A 122 7.40 0.12 -1.05
C VAL A 122 7.47 -0.92 0.07
N ARG A 123 7.24 -0.49 1.32
CA ARG A 123 7.26 -1.37 2.51
C ARG A 123 5.95 -1.37 3.28
N SER A 124 5.17 -0.33 3.07
CA SER A 124 3.89 -0.12 3.75
C SER A 124 2.91 0.62 2.86
N VAL A 125 1.64 0.63 3.26
CA VAL A 125 0.61 1.47 2.69
C VAL A 125 -0.02 2.31 3.78
N ARG A 126 -0.37 3.55 3.45
CA ARG A 126 -1.23 4.40 4.25
C ARG A 126 -2.60 4.42 3.58
N VAL A 127 -3.63 4.08 4.34
CA VAL A 127 -5.03 4.16 3.89
C VAL A 127 -5.76 5.19 4.73
N SER A 128 -6.53 6.04 4.07
CA SER A 128 -7.48 6.96 4.70
C SER A 128 -8.82 6.83 4.01
N ALA A 129 -9.91 6.82 4.78
CA ALA A 129 -11.27 6.80 4.26
C ALA A 129 -12.28 7.19 5.34
N ARG A 130 -13.43 7.73 4.92
CA ARG A 130 -14.61 7.89 5.77
C ARG A 130 -15.54 6.70 5.60
N LEU A 131 -16.09 6.22 6.70
CA LEU A 131 -16.97 5.04 6.74
C LEU A 131 -18.36 5.48 7.20
N GLY A 132 -19.41 5.11 6.46
CA GLY A 132 -20.80 5.27 6.92
C GLY A 132 -21.22 6.71 7.25
N GLY A 133 -20.63 7.70 6.58
CA GLY A 133 -20.92 9.13 6.85
C GLY A 133 -20.25 9.69 8.11
N GLU A 134 -19.33 8.95 8.73
CA GLU A 134 -18.53 9.47 9.84
C GLU A 134 -17.75 10.74 9.44
N GLU A 135 -17.76 11.75 10.32
CA GLU A 135 -17.12 13.06 10.06
C GLU A 135 -15.60 12.93 9.90
N ALA A 136 -14.98 12.14 10.77
CA ALA A 136 -13.54 11.93 10.78
C ALA A 136 -13.16 10.67 10.00
N PRO A 137 -12.20 10.75 9.05
CA PRO A 137 -11.68 9.57 8.39
C PRO A 137 -11.01 8.63 9.41
N PHE A 138 -11.00 7.33 9.13
CA PHE A 138 -10.04 6.43 9.77
C PHE A 138 -8.73 6.47 8.98
N GLU A 139 -7.64 6.21 9.69
CA GLU A 139 -6.34 6.03 9.08
C GLU A 139 -5.76 4.68 9.49
N ALA A 140 -5.11 4.01 8.54
CA ALA A 140 -4.37 2.78 8.77
C ALA A 140 -3.02 2.88 8.08
N HIS A 141 -1.96 2.52 8.79
CA HIS A 141 -0.62 2.38 8.23
C HIS A 141 -0.18 0.93 8.42
N VAL A 142 -0.12 0.18 7.32
CA VAL A 142 0.04 -1.28 7.38
C VAL A 142 1.16 -1.75 6.45
N LYS A 143 1.80 -2.87 6.80
CA LYS A 143 2.87 -3.44 5.98
C LYS A 143 2.30 -3.94 4.65
N ALA A 144 3.09 -3.83 3.58
CA ALA A 144 2.66 -4.22 2.25
C ALA A 144 3.73 -5.01 1.48
N CYS A 145 3.28 -5.70 0.43
CA CYS A 145 4.15 -6.33 -0.55
C CYS A 145 4.82 -5.26 -1.42
N SER A 146 6.14 -5.24 -1.52
CA SER A 146 6.89 -4.30 -2.37
C SER A 146 6.57 -4.43 -3.85
N ASN A 147 6.10 -5.60 -4.29
CA ASN A 147 5.75 -5.83 -5.70
C ASN A 147 4.30 -5.45 -6.02
N CYS A 148 3.35 -6.07 -5.31
CA CYS A 148 1.93 -6.01 -5.67
C CYS A 148 1.09 -5.19 -4.70
N GLY A 149 1.70 -4.55 -3.69
CA GLY A 149 1.02 -3.68 -2.75
C GLY A 149 0.06 -4.36 -1.77
N SER A 150 -0.16 -5.67 -1.88
CA SER A 150 -1.02 -6.45 -0.98
C SER A 150 -0.75 -6.07 0.47
N CYS A 151 -1.79 -5.74 1.24
CA CYS A 151 -1.68 -5.53 2.69
C CYS A 151 -1.61 -6.87 3.45
N PHE A 152 -1.66 -7.98 2.71
CA PHE A 152 -1.74 -9.33 3.24
C PHE A 152 -0.63 -10.24 2.69
N SER A 153 -0.09 -11.09 3.58
CA SER A 153 1.10 -11.88 3.31
C SER A 153 0.86 -13.31 2.81
N GLY A 154 -0.30 -13.93 3.04
CA GLY A 154 -0.62 -15.24 2.47
C GLY A 154 -0.48 -16.47 3.38
N ARG A 155 0.06 -16.36 4.60
CA ARG A 155 0.17 -17.52 5.51
C ARG A 155 -0.44 -17.21 6.88
N PHE A 156 -1.43 -18.04 7.24
CA PHE A 156 -1.78 -18.32 8.61
C PHE A 156 -1.06 -19.57 9.07
N GLN A 157 -0.52 -19.52 10.27
CA GLN A 157 -0.75 -20.58 11.22
C GLN A 157 -1.41 -19.91 12.42
N GLU A 158 -2.26 -20.63 13.17
CA GLU A 158 -2.41 -20.32 14.60
C GLU A 158 -1.01 -20.09 15.17
N ALA A 159 -0.86 -19.29 16.23
CA ALA A 159 0.44 -19.10 16.87
C ALA A 159 0.94 -20.43 17.46
N VAL A 160 1.42 -21.34 16.62
CA VAL A 160 2.33 -22.39 17.00
C VAL A 160 3.61 -21.63 17.30
N SER A 161 4.03 -21.74 18.55
CA SER A 161 5.12 -20.98 19.18
C SER A 161 6.45 -20.96 18.40
N SER A 162 6.62 -21.82 17.40
CA SER A 162 7.81 -21.91 16.55
C SER A 162 7.83 -21.00 15.31
N HIS A 163 6.70 -20.39 14.89
CA HIS A 163 6.64 -19.54 13.69
C HIS A 163 6.07 -18.12 13.91
N VAL A 164 6.05 -17.68 15.17
CA VAL A 164 5.46 -16.39 15.59
C VAL A 164 6.20 -15.16 15.04
N GLY A 165 7.43 -15.30 14.54
CA GLY A 165 8.27 -14.14 14.17
C GLY A 165 8.06 -13.53 12.79
N SER A 166 7.48 -14.25 11.81
CA SER A 166 7.41 -13.76 10.43
C SER A 166 6.04 -14.03 9.82
N GLY A 167 5.08 -13.14 10.10
CA GLY A 167 3.68 -13.20 9.66
C GLY A 167 3.50 -13.26 8.14
N GLY A 168 3.84 -14.39 7.53
CA GLY A 168 3.79 -14.72 6.10
C GLY A 168 4.64 -13.87 5.16
N TRP A 169 5.14 -12.71 5.60
CA TRP A 169 6.01 -11.85 4.78
C TRP A 169 7.41 -12.44 4.66
N LYS A 170 8.03 -12.25 3.49
CA LYS A 170 9.43 -12.60 3.24
C LYS A 170 10.22 -11.34 2.93
N ASP A 171 11.02 -10.90 3.88
CA ASP A 171 12.02 -9.86 3.64
C ASP A 171 13.20 -10.48 2.88
N ILE A 172 13.57 -9.85 1.77
CA ILE A 172 14.62 -10.31 0.87
C ILE A 172 15.95 -9.74 1.32
N SER A 173 16.95 -10.60 1.45
CA SER A 173 18.33 -10.25 1.81
C SER A 173 19.31 -10.97 0.90
N ALA A 174 20.56 -10.50 0.83
CA ALA A 174 21.66 -11.16 0.11
C ALA A 174 21.86 -12.64 0.45
N ARG A 175 21.36 -13.12 1.60
CA ARG A 175 21.52 -14.51 2.06
C ARG A 175 20.48 -15.49 1.50
N ILE A 176 19.47 -15.02 0.78
CA ILE A 176 18.45 -15.93 0.21
C ILE A 176 19.04 -16.66 -1.00
N THR A 177 19.06 -17.99 -0.92
CA THR A 177 19.57 -18.90 -1.96
C THR A 177 18.46 -19.74 -2.62
N ALA A 178 17.19 -19.40 -2.37
CA ALA A 178 16.07 -20.18 -2.87
C ALA A 178 15.86 -19.99 -4.38
N GLY A 179 15.49 -21.06 -5.09
CA GLY A 179 14.95 -20.97 -6.45
C GLY A 179 15.95 -20.89 -7.60
N GLY A 180 17.26 -20.94 -7.34
CA GLY A 180 18.29 -20.92 -8.40
C GLY A 180 18.44 -19.58 -9.13
N HIS A 181 17.70 -18.56 -8.72
CA HIS A 181 17.75 -17.20 -9.28
C HIS A 181 18.48 -16.25 -8.34
N SER A 182 19.13 -15.23 -8.90
CA SER A 182 19.74 -14.17 -8.10
C SER A 182 18.66 -13.31 -7.45
N TRP A 183 18.82 -12.98 -6.17
CA TRP A 183 17.91 -12.11 -5.42
C TRP A 183 18.38 -10.66 -5.31
N SER A 184 19.59 -10.37 -5.79
CA SER A 184 20.25 -9.06 -5.70
C SER A 184 19.39 -7.91 -6.24
N ALA A 185 18.70 -8.13 -7.37
CA ALA A 185 17.86 -7.11 -8.01
C ALA A 185 16.64 -6.69 -7.16
N ILE A 186 16.26 -7.50 -6.18
CA ILE A 186 15.15 -7.23 -5.25
C ILE A 186 15.60 -7.35 -3.80
N GLU A 187 16.90 -7.17 -3.54
CA GLU A 187 17.42 -7.10 -2.17
C GLU A 187 16.74 -5.94 -1.43
N GLY A 188 16.37 -6.16 -0.16
CA GLY A 188 15.62 -5.19 0.61
C GLY A 188 14.15 -5.10 0.21
N TRP A 189 13.60 -5.99 -0.63
CA TRP A 189 12.15 -6.03 -0.85
C TRP A 189 11.43 -6.84 0.23
N ARG A 190 10.14 -6.59 0.43
CA ARG A 190 9.23 -7.42 1.23
C ARG A 190 8.19 -8.06 0.33
N LEU A 191 8.19 -9.38 0.22
CA LEU A 191 7.26 -10.10 -0.63
C LEU A 191 6.19 -10.84 0.18
N CYS A 192 4.95 -10.79 -0.30
CA CYS A 192 3.93 -11.74 0.13
C CYS A 192 4.27 -13.14 -0.41
N VAL A 193 3.71 -14.19 0.20
CA VAL A 193 3.98 -15.59 -0.17
C VAL A 193 3.82 -15.84 -1.68
N PRO A 194 2.75 -15.39 -2.36
CA PRO A 194 2.64 -15.68 -3.80
C PRO A 194 3.69 -14.96 -4.66
N CYS A 195 4.12 -13.74 -4.29
CA CYS A 195 5.18 -13.04 -5.03
C CYS A 195 6.55 -13.69 -4.77
N PHE A 196 6.81 -14.09 -3.52
CA PHE A 196 8.02 -14.85 -3.17
C PHE A 196 8.09 -16.16 -3.96
N VAL A 197 7.01 -16.96 -3.96
CA VAL A 197 6.97 -18.23 -4.69
C VAL A 197 7.11 -18.03 -6.20
N ASN A 198 6.51 -16.98 -6.78
CA ASN A 198 6.67 -16.67 -8.20
C ASN A 198 8.12 -16.34 -8.56
N TRP A 199 8.80 -15.52 -7.74
CA TRP A 199 10.23 -15.24 -7.96
C TRP A 199 11.08 -16.51 -7.81
N THR A 200 10.90 -17.25 -6.72
CA THR A 200 11.64 -18.50 -6.48
C THR A 200 11.49 -19.49 -7.64
N SER A 201 10.33 -19.53 -8.29
CA SER A 201 10.09 -20.46 -9.41
C SER A 201 10.57 -19.91 -10.76
N LYS A 202 10.39 -18.61 -11.04
CA LYS A 202 10.56 -18.04 -12.38
C LYS A 202 11.67 -17.00 -12.52
N GLY A 203 12.20 -16.50 -11.41
CA GLY A 203 13.17 -15.39 -11.39
C GLY A 203 12.57 -14.04 -11.78
N VAL A 204 11.24 -13.93 -11.88
CA VAL A 204 10.54 -12.69 -12.25
C VAL A 204 9.33 -12.45 -11.35
N LEU A 205 8.99 -11.18 -11.13
CA LEU A 205 7.84 -10.74 -10.34
C LEU A 205 6.57 -10.50 -11.16
N ASP A 206 6.66 -10.62 -12.48
CA ASP A 206 5.51 -10.54 -13.36
C ASP A 206 4.52 -11.67 -13.05
N ASN A 207 3.32 -11.28 -12.65
CA ASN A 207 2.23 -12.15 -12.30
C ASN A 207 0.93 -11.58 -12.85
N ALA A 208 0.49 -12.08 -14.00
CA ALA A 208 -0.74 -11.63 -14.67
C ALA A 208 -2.00 -11.63 -13.77
N LYS A 209 -2.01 -12.42 -12.68
CA LYS A 209 -3.13 -12.45 -11.73
C LYS A 209 -3.05 -11.35 -10.66
N ARG A 210 -1.95 -10.62 -10.56
CA ARG A 210 -1.69 -9.61 -9.53
C ARG A 210 -0.98 -8.39 -10.12
N PRO A 211 -1.68 -7.25 -10.24
CA PRO A 211 -1.04 -6.06 -10.78
C PRO A 211 0.15 -5.65 -9.92
N SER A 212 1.18 -5.11 -10.57
CA SER A 212 2.24 -4.40 -9.85
C SER A 212 1.67 -3.14 -9.19
N ILE A 213 2.39 -2.57 -8.22
CA ILE A 213 2.00 -1.28 -7.63
C ILE A 213 1.87 -0.20 -8.71
N ALA A 214 2.80 -0.13 -9.66
CA ALA A 214 2.76 0.84 -10.75
C ALA A 214 1.51 0.67 -11.62
N GLU A 215 1.15 -0.58 -11.91
CA GLU A 215 -0.06 -0.90 -12.66
C GLU A 215 -1.34 -0.54 -11.88
N ALA A 216 -1.40 -0.84 -10.58
CA ALA A 216 -2.55 -0.49 -9.74
C ALA A 216 -2.78 1.03 -9.67
N THR A 217 -1.72 1.82 -9.50
CA THR A 217 -1.78 3.29 -9.52
C THR A 217 -2.25 3.83 -10.87
N ARG A 218 -1.83 3.21 -11.98
CA ARG A 218 -2.26 3.60 -13.34
C ARG A 218 -3.73 3.28 -13.61
N LEU A 219 -4.20 2.13 -13.14
CA LEU A 219 -5.57 1.67 -13.40
C LEU A 219 -6.63 2.44 -12.60
N ALA A 220 -6.28 2.92 -11.40
CA ALA A 220 -7.20 3.67 -10.55
C ALA A 220 -6.57 4.97 -10.01
N PRO A 221 -6.35 5.97 -10.89
CA PRO A 221 -5.78 7.26 -10.50
C PRO A 221 -6.70 7.94 -9.47
N GLY A 222 -6.08 8.59 -8.47
CA GLY A 222 -6.80 9.29 -7.39
C GLY A 222 -7.21 8.41 -6.21
N HIS A 223 -7.40 7.10 -6.41
CA HIS A 223 -7.61 6.14 -5.32
C HIS A 223 -6.29 5.52 -4.84
N PHE A 224 -5.36 5.33 -5.77
CA PHE A 224 -4.06 4.72 -5.53
C PHE A 224 -2.98 5.72 -5.90
N SER A 225 -2.01 5.92 -5.02
CA SER A 225 -0.87 6.82 -5.24
C SER A 225 0.42 6.24 -4.64
N ARG A 226 1.56 6.79 -5.05
CA ARG A 226 2.85 6.53 -4.41
C ARG A 226 3.25 7.76 -3.62
N SER A 227 3.80 7.55 -2.42
CA SER A 227 4.49 8.64 -1.73
C SER A 227 5.75 9.00 -2.50
N PRO A 228 6.20 10.26 -2.46
CA PRO A 228 7.57 10.56 -2.84
C PRO A 228 8.53 9.74 -1.96
N PRO A 229 9.71 9.36 -2.48
CA PRO A 229 10.73 8.73 -1.66
C PRO A 229 11.13 9.67 -0.52
N SER A 230 11.25 9.12 0.68
CA SER A 230 11.81 9.87 1.80
C SER A 230 13.21 10.37 1.40
N PRO A 231 13.57 11.64 1.71
CA PRO A 231 14.91 12.12 1.42
C PRO A 231 15.95 11.21 2.09
N PRO A 232 17.11 10.98 1.45
CA PRO A 232 18.16 10.14 2.04
C PRO A 232 18.51 10.68 3.42
N ASN A 233 18.49 9.81 4.43
CA ASN A 233 18.85 10.17 5.80
C ASN A 233 20.28 10.73 5.81
N LEU A 234 20.44 12.05 5.96
CA LEU A 234 21.73 12.75 6.01
C LEU A 234 22.46 12.60 7.36
N HIS A 235 22.19 11.53 8.11
CA HIS A 235 22.81 11.19 9.40
C HIS A 235 23.38 9.77 9.29
N HIS A 236 24.65 9.43 9.51
CA HIS A 236 25.79 10.06 10.17
C HIS A 236 27.08 9.66 9.41
N LYS A 237 27.99 10.61 9.21
CA LYS A 237 29.42 10.30 9.05
C LYS A 237 30.09 10.42 10.41
#